data_AF-A0A1S8X717-F1
#
_entry.id   AF-A0A1S8X717-F1
#
_cell.length_a   1.000
_cell.length_b   1.000
_cell.length_c   1.000
_cell.angle_alpha   90.00
_cell.angle_beta   90.00
_cell.angle_gamma   90.00
#
_symmetry.space_group_name_H-M   'P 1'
#
loop_
_entity.id
_entity.type
_entity.pdbx_description
1 polymer ?
#
loop_
_entity_poly.entity_id
_entity_poly.type
_entity_poly.pdbx_seq_one_letter_code
_entity_poly.pdbx_strand_id
1 'polypeptide(L)'
;MLKVMNEVAKMPGELSTEERNLLSVAYKNVIGAKRSSWRMLSSIEQKDGDENSPEAQAQRMLQTTVEKELSEVCGSILSLLDKHLIPSAQTPECKVFFYKMKGDYERYLAEIASGDARKQAAENSLVAYKAASDIASQELQTTNPVRLGLALNFSVFYYEILNNPHRACQLAQEAYKLAVDDLDKLRDENYKDTTLIMQLLRDNLTLWNSDIQGDETADTVQPVAAQ
;
A
#
# COMPACT_ATOMS: atom_id res chain seq x y z
N MET A 1 2.27 12.08 -19.38
CA MET A 1 3.24 11.43 -18.47
C MET A 1 3.08 9.91 -18.46
N LEU A 2 2.00 9.34 -17.92
CA LEU A 2 1.83 7.87 -17.80
C LEU A 2 2.08 7.09 -19.10
N LYS A 3 1.46 7.49 -20.22
CA LYS A 3 1.66 6.84 -21.52
C LYS A 3 3.14 6.78 -21.94
N VAL A 4 3.90 7.85 -21.70
CA VAL A 4 5.32 7.94 -22.06
C VAL A 4 6.14 7.02 -21.15
N MET A 5 5.88 7.04 -19.84
CA MET A 5 6.60 6.19 -18.89
C MET A 5 6.35 4.69 -19.13
N ASN A 6 5.17 4.32 -19.64
CA ASN A 6 4.88 2.94 -20.03
C ASN A 6 5.73 2.46 -21.22
N GLU A 7 6.06 3.36 -22.16
CA GLU A 7 6.94 3.01 -23.27
C GLU A 7 8.40 2.95 -22.80
N VAL A 8 8.84 3.89 -21.96
CA VAL A 8 10.17 3.86 -21.33
C VAL A 8 10.36 2.56 -20.52
N ALA A 9 9.35 2.14 -19.74
CA ALA A 9 9.37 0.91 -18.96
C ALA A 9 9.53 -0.38 -19.79
N LYS A 10 9.26 -0.34 -21.09
CA LYS A 10 9.42 -1.48 -22.02
C LYS A 10 10.76 -1.46 -22.75
N MET A 11 11.51 -0.37 -22.66
CA MET A 11 12.83 -0.28 -23.28
C MET A 11 13.81 -1.21 -22.55
N PRO A 12 14.80 -1.78 -23.26
CA PRO A 12 15.79 -2.65 -22.64
C PRO A 12 16.67 -1.85 -21.68
N GLY A 13 16.94 -2.41 -20.51
CA GLY A 13 17.81 -1.83 -19.50
C GLY A 13 17.12 -1.55 -18.18
N GLU A 14 17.92 -1.30 -17.14
CA GLU A 14 17.41 -0.87 -15.84
C GLU A 14 16.99 0.62 -15.92
N LEU A 15 15.84 0.97 -15.36
CA LEU A 15 15.44 2.37 -15.23
C LEU A 15 16.35 3.09 -14.24
N SER A 16 16.78 4.30 -14.62
CA SER A 16 17.45 5.21 -13.69
C SER A 16 16.54 5.59 -12.52
N THR A 17 17.13 6.10 -11.43
CA THR A 17 16.37 6.57 -10.27
C THR A 17 15.30 7.59 -10.63
N GLU A 18 15.62 8.53 -11.53
CA GLU A 18 14.69 9.56 -11.99
C GLU A 18 13.52 8.96 -12.78
N GLU A 19 13.80 8.07 -13.75
CA GLU A 19 12.76 7.40 -14.53
C GLU A 19 11.84 6.53 -13.65
N ARG A 20 12.42 5.84 -12.67
CA ARG A 20 11.69 5.02 -11.70
C ARG A 20 10.74 5.88 -10.85
N ASN A 21 11.23 7.03 -10.39
CA ASN A 21 10.45 8.00 -9.64
C ASN A 21 9.30 8.60 -10.49
N LEU A 22 9.59 8.98 -11.73
CA LEU A 22 8.58 9.49 -12.67
C LEU A 22 7.50 8.46 -12.98
N LEU A 23 7.86 7.19 -13.18
CA LEU A 23 6.91 6.10 -13.38
C LEU A 23 6.00 5.95 -12.15
N SER A 24 6.58 5.93 -10.96
CA SER A 24 5.85 5.81 -9.70
C SER A 24 4.89 6.97 -9.46
N VAL A 25 5.34 8.21 -9.66
CA VAL A 25 4.50 9.40 -9.56
C VAL A 25 3.36 9.37 -10.59
N ALA A 26 3.65 8.99 -11.84
CA ALA A 26 2.65 8.93 -12.89
C ALA A 26 1.51 7.96 -12.55
N TYR A 27 1.84 6.76 -12.09
CA TYR A 27 0.83 5.79 -11.69
C TYR A 27 0.14 6.17 -10.36
N LYS A 28 0.88 6.69 -9.37
CA LYS A 28 0.33 7.14 -8.08
C LYS A 28 -0.74 8.21 -8.26
N ASN A 29 -0.52 9.16 -9.16
CA ASN A 29 -1.49 10.23 -9.44
C ASN A 29 -2.78 9.68 -10.06
N VAL A 30 -2.67 8.73 -11.00
CA VAL A 30 -3.84 8.14 -11.66
C VAL A 30 -4.62 7.24 -10.71
N ILE A 31 -3.94 6.36 -9.97
CA ILE A 31 -4.60 5.42 -9.07
C ILE A 31 -5.17 6.11 -7.83
N GLY A 32 -4.48 7.15 -7.31
CA GLY A 32 -4.90 7.86 -6.10
C GLY A 32 -6.28 8.49 -6.23
N ALA A 33 -6.55 9.20 -7.34
CA ALA A 33 -7.85 9.81 -7.59
C ALA A 33 -8.97 8.76 -7.65
N LYS A 34 -8.73 7.63 -8.33
CA LYS A 34 -9.71 6.55 -8.46
C LYS A 34 -10.00 5.85 -7.13
N ARG A 35 -8.96 5.59 -6.33
CA ARG A 35 -9.11 5.00 -4.99
C ARG A 35 -9.91 5.90 -4.06
N SER A 36 -9.64 7.21 -4.08
CA SER A 36 -10.43 8.19 -3.31
C SER A 36 -11.89 8.17 -3.74
N SER A 37 -12.18 8.16 -5.05
CA SER A 37 -13.56 8.05 -5.55
C SER A 37 -14.24 6.76 -5.09
N TRP A 38 -13.56 5.62 -5.20
CA TRP A 38 -14.10 4.33 -4.78
C TRP A 38 -14.41 4.28 -3.28
N ARG A 39 -13.50 4.79 -2.44
CA ARG A 39 -13.71 4.87 -0.98
C ARG A 39 -14.92 5.74 -0.62
N MET A 40 -15.11 6.87 -1.31
CA MET A 40 -16.31 7.70 -1.10
C MET A 40 -17.60 7.00 -1.54
N LEU A 41 -17.58 6.28 -2.66
CA LEU A 41 -18.76 5.55 -3.13
C LEU A 41 -19.13 4.39 -2.19
N SER A 42 -18.13 3.68 -1.68
CA SER A 42 -18.31 2.55 -0.77
C SER A 42 -18.84 2.99 0.61
N SER A 43 -18.52 4.21 1.06
CA SER A 43 -19.04 4.74 2.35
C SER A 43 -20.48 5.25 2.25
N ILE A 44 -20.95 5.59 1.05
CA ILE A 44 -22.36 6.00 0.81
C ILE A 44 -23.26 4.75 0.73
N GLU A 45 -22.79 3.66 0.14
CA GLU A 45 -23.55 2.40 -0.02
C GLU A 45 -23.98 1.81 1.34
N GLN A 46 -23.22 2.09 2.41
CA GLN A 46 -23.53 1.65 3.76
C GLN A 46 -24.65 2.46 4.46
N LYS A 47 -25.20 3.51 3.84
CA LYS A 47 -26.25 4.34 4.46
C LYS A 47 -27.65 4.00 3.93
N ASP A 48 -28.37 3.19 4.69
CA ASP A 48 -29.83 2.90 4.72
C ASP A 48 -30.71 3.67 3.72
N GLY A 49 -30.73 3.22 2.46
CA GLY A 49 -31.68 3.64 1.44
C GLY A 49 -32.39 2.43 0.82
N ASP A 50 -33.50 2.66 0.13
CA ASP A 50 -34.12 1.62 -0.71
C ASP A 50 -33.10 1.17 -1.77
N GLU A 51 -32.60 -0.07 -1.64
CA GLU A 51 -31.63 -0.66 -2.56
C GLU A 51 -32.14 -0.69 -4.01
N ASN A 52 -33.47 -0.62 -4.23
CA ASN A 52 -34.06 -0.62 -5.56
C ASN A 52 -34.30 0.78 -6.13
N SER A 53 -33.97 1.84 -5.39
CA SER A 53 -34.08 3.21 -5.88
C SER A 53 -33.20 3.43 -7.13
N PRO A 54 -33.63 4.27 -8.08
CA PRO A 54 -32.80 4.66 -9.22
C PRO A 54 -31.43 5.22 -8.81
N GLU A 55 -31.37 5.91 -7.67
CA GLU A 55 -30.15 6.47 -7.08
C GLU A 55 -29.19 5.35 -6.65
N ALA A 56 -29.66 4.33 -5.94
CA ALA A 56 -28.84 3.19 -5.53
C ALA A 56 -28.35 2.36 -6.74
N GLN A 57 -29.16 2.25 -7.79
CA GLN A 57 -28.72 1.61 -9.04
C GLN A 57 -27.62 2.41 -9.75
N ALA A 58 -27.79 3.73 -9.86
CA ALA A 58 -26.80 4.61 -10.47
C ALA A 58 -25.46 4.58 -9.70
N GLN A 59 -25.53 4.55 -8.36
CA GLN A 59 -24.35 4.44 -7.51
C GLN A 59 -23.58 3.13 -7.74
N ARG A 60 -24.27 1.99 -7.76
CA ARG A 60 -23.65 0.68 -8.04
C ARG A 60 -23.00 0.61 -9.43
N MET A 61 -23.66 1.19 -10.44
CA MET A 61 -23.08 1.29 -11.79
C MET A 61 -21.79 2.14 -11.79
N LEU A 62 -21.79 3.26 -11.06
CA LEU A 62 -20.62 4.13 -10.95
C LEU A 62 -19.48 3.44 -10.20
N GLN A 63 -19.77 2.77 -9.08
CA GLN A 63 -18.79 2.00 -8.32
C GLN A 63 -18.16 0.89 -9.17
N THR A 64 -18.97 0.10 -9.87
CA THR A 64 -18.49 -0.95 -10.80
C THR A 64 -17.59 -0.35 -11.89
N THR A 65 -17.92 0.83 -12.40
CA THR A 65 -17.11 1.53 -13.40
C THR A 65 -15.74 1.93 -12.82
N VAL A 66 -15.73 2.51 -11.61
CA VAL A 66 -14.49 2.90 -10.93
C VAL A 66 -13.62 1.68 -10.60
N GLU A 67 -14.22 0.58 -10.14
CA GLU A 67 -13.53 -0.69 -9.87
C GLU A 67 -12.87 -1.27 -11.12
N LYS A 68 -13.58 -1.23 -12.26
CA LYS A 68 -13.02 -1.66 -13.54
C LYS A 68 -11.82 -0.79 -13.94
N GLU A 69 -11.94 0.53 -13.85
CA GLU A 69 -10.84 1.43 -14.17
C GLU A 69 -9.64 1.26 -13.22
N LEU A 70 -9.88 1.03 -11.93
CA LEU A 70 -8.83 0.70 -10.95
C LEU A 70 -8.12 -0.59 -11.33
N SER A 71 -8.89 -1.63 -11.67
CA SER A 71 -8.38 -2.94 -12.05
C SER A 71 -7.53 -2.87 -13.33
N GLU A 72 -7.96 -2.08 -14.32
CA GLU A 72 -7.21 -1.86 -15.56
C GLU A 72 -5.86 -1.15 -15.30
N VAL A 73 -5.85 -0.12 -14.45
CA VAL A 73 -4.62 0.58 -14.07
C VAL A 73 -3.67 -0.34 -13.31
N CYS A 74 -4.17 -1.11 -12.34
CA CYS A 74 -3.38 -2.08 -11.58
C CYS A 74 -2.83 -3.18 -12.51
N GLY A 75 -3.67 -3.77 -13.36
CA GLY A 75 -3.24 -4.79 -14.32
C GLY A 75 -2.17 -4.29 -15.29
N SER A 76 -2.27 -3.02 -15.72
CA SER A 76 -1.26 -2.39 -16.59
C SER A 76 0.12 -2.35 -15.93
N ILE A 77 0.24 -1.83 -14.71
CA ILE A 77 1.53 -1.75 -14.02
C ILE A 77 2.04 -3.11 -13.56
N LEU A 78 1.16 -4.01 -13.10
CA LEU A 78 1.55 -5.37 -12.73
C LEU A 78 2.14 -6.13 -13.93
N SER A 79 1.53 -5.99 -15.12
CA SER A 79 2.11 -6.58 -16.33
C SER A 79 3.45 -5.94 -16.72
N LEU A 80 3.66 -4.64 -16.48
CA LEU A 80 4.97 -4.01 -16.74
C LEU A 80 6.03 -4.48 -15.75
N LEU A 81 5.67 -4.59 -14.47
CA LEU A 81 6.53 -5.08 -13.40
C LEU A 81 7.02 -6.49 -13.71
N ASP A 82 6.11 -7.40 -14.05
CA ASP A 82 6.43 -8.81 -14.25
C ASP A 82 7.19 -9.08 -15.55
N LYS A 83 6.85 -8.37 -16.64
CA LYS A 83 7.46 -8.64 -17.96
C LYS A 83 8.74 -7.86 -18.23
N HIS A 84 8.92 -6.69 -17.60
CA HIS A 84 9.99 -5.77 -17.98
C HIS A 84 10.81 -5.27 -16.79
N LEU A 85 10.17 -4.70 -15.76
CA LEU A 85 10.88 -3.93 -14.74
C LEU A 85 11.60 -4.81 -13.70
N ILE A 86 10.92 -5.81 -13.15
CA ILE A 86 11.54 -6.74 -12.18
C ILE A 86 12.65 -7.56 -12.85
N PRO A 87 12.45 -8.15 -14.06
CA PRO A 87 13.52 -8.87 -14.75
C PRO A 87 14.74 -8.01 -15.10
N SER A 88 14.57 -6.71 -15.34
CA SER A 88 15.65 -5.80 -15.71
C SER A 88 16.35 -5.14 -14.51
N ALA A 89 15.82 -5.32 -13.29
CA ALA A 89 16.39 -4.73 -12.09
C ALA A 89 17.67 -5.44 -11.64
N GLN A 90 18.77 -4.69 -11.59
CA GLN A 90 20.10 -5.18 -11.25
C GLN A 90 20.46 -4.85 -9.80
N THR A 91 20.11 -3.65 -9.33
CA THR A 91 20.46 -3.20 -7.97
C THR A 91 19.44 -3.66 -6.92
N PRO A 92 19.87 -3.91 -5.66
CA PRO A 92 18.95 -4.27 -4.59
C PRO A 92 17.85 -3.23 -4.37
N GLU A 93 18.20 -1.94 -4.39
CA GLU A 93 17.24 -0.85 -4.21
C GLU A 93 16.18 -0.82 -5.32
N CYS A 94 16.57 -1.07 -6.57
CA CYS A 94 15.65 -1.15 -7.71
C CYS A 94 14.71 -2.36 -7.58
N LYS A 95 15.24 -3.52 -7.20
CA LYS A 95 14.43 -4.73 -6.95
C LYS A 95 13.41 -4.50 -5.83
N VAL A 96 13.85 -3.98 -4.69
CA VAL A 96 12.97 -3.67 -3.56
C VAL A 96 11.89 -2.68 -3.97
N PHE A 97 12.25 -1.64 -4.74
CA PHE A 97 11.29 -0.66 -5.24
C PHE A 97 10.20 -1.32 -6.09
N PHE A 98 10.56 -2.17 -7.06
CA PHE A 98 9.58 -2.79 -7.95
C PHE A 98 8.76 -3.89 -7.26
N TYR A 99 9.34 -4.70 -6.37
CA TYR A 99 8.57 -5.65 -5.58
C TYR A 99 7.62 -4.95 -4.60
N LYS A 100 8.06 -3.86 -3.96
CA LYS A 100 7.18 -3.00 -3.16
C LYS A 100 6.03 -2.46 -4.00
N MET A 101 6.33 -1.95 -5.21
CA MET A 101 5.32 -1.45 -6.13
C MET A 101 4.33 -2.54 -6.53
N LYS A 102 4.81 -3.76 -6.82
CA LYS A 102 3.94 -4.93 -7.08
C LYS A 102 3.02 -5.20 -5.89
N GLY A 103 3.56 -5.23 -4.67
CA GLY A 103 2.78 -5.38 -3.45
C GLY A 103 1.71 -4.29 -3.29
N ASP A 104 2.05 -3.03 -3.59
CA ASP A 104 1.13 -1.90 -3.54
C ASP A 104 -0.07 -2.06 -4.50
N TYR A 105 0.17 -2.45 -5.77
CA TYR A 105 -0.91 -2.59 -6.74
C TYR A 105 -1.76 -3.84 -6.54
N GLU A 106 -1.18 -4.95 -6.09
CA GLU A 106 -1.95 -6.12 -5.65
C GLU A 106 -2.80 -5.80 -4.42
N ARG A 107 -2.28 -4.97 -3.49
CA ARG A 107 -3.06 -4.47 -2.35
C ARG A 107 -4.24 -3.62 -2.79
N TYR A 108 -4.06 -2.75 -3.79
CA TYR A 108 -5.17 -1.94 -4.33
C TYR A 108 -6.24 -2.81 -5.01
N LEU A 109 -5.85 -3.92 -5.65
CA LEU A 109 -6.81 -4.91 -6.15
C LEU A 109 -7.55 -5.61 -5.00
N ALA A 110 -6.83 -6.00 -3.94
CA ALA A 110 -7.42 -6.64 -2.77
C ALA A 110 -8.42 -5.73 -2.02
N GLU A 111 -8.20 -4.41 -2.06
CA GLU A 111 -9.09 -3.41 -1.46
C GLU A 111 -10.48 -3.41 -2.10
N ILE A 112 -10.55 -3.53 -3.43
CA ILE A 112 -11.81 -3.46 -4.19
C ILE A 112 -12.43 -4.83 -4.50
N ALA A 113 -11.66 -5.90 -4.37
CA ALA A 113 -12.13 -7.25 -4.68
C ALA A 113 -12.93 -7.87 -3.51
N SER A 114 -13.68 -8.92 -3.83
CA SER A 114 -14.40 -9.75 -2.86
C SER A 114 -14.14 -11.24 -3.11
N GLY A 115 -14.47 -12.09 -2.13
CA GLY A 115 -14.34 -13.54 -2.23
C GLY A 115 -12.93 -14.03 -2.61
N ASP A 116 -12.85 -14.99 -3.53
CA ASP A 116 -11.59 -15.60 -3.96
C ASP A 116 -10.64 -14.60 -4.65
N ALA A 117 -11.19 -13.63 -5.40
CA ALA A 117 -10.37 -12.60 -6.05
C ALA A 117 -9.63 -11.74 -5.02
N ARG A 118 -10.30 -11.37 -3.91
CA ARG A 118 -9.67 -10.66 -2.79
C ARG A 118 -8.56 -11.49 -2.16
N LYS A 119 -8.83 -12.77 -1.90
CA LYS A 119 -7.86 -13.69 -1.30
C LYS A 119 -6.61 -13.81 -2.17
N GLN A 120 -6.78 -14.03 -3.48
CA GLN A 120 -5.66 -14.14 -4.42
C GLN A 120 -4.83 -12.85 -4.49
N ALA A 121 -5.48 -11.69 -4.58
CA ALA A 121 -4.79 -10.39 -4.60
C ALA A 121 -4.03 -10.13 -3.29
N ALA A 122 -4.62 -10.47 -2.14
CA ALA A 122 -3.97 -10.36 -0.85
C ALA A 122 -2.75 -11.30 -0.73
N GLU A 123 -2.85 -12.54 -1.21
CA GLU A 123 -1.74 -13.49 -1.24
C GLU A 123 -0.61 -13.00 -2.14
N ASN A 124 -0.93 -12.51 -3.35
CA ASN A 124 0.05 -11.95 -4.28
C ASN A 124 0.76 -10.71 -3.69
N SER A 125 0.00 -9.83 -3.04
CA SER A 125 0.54 -8.65 -2.35
C SER A 125 1.50 -9.06 -1.22
N LEU A 126 1.11 -10.05 -0.41
CA LEU A 126 1.93 -10.57 0.67
C LEU A 126 3.24 -11.18 0.16
N VAL A 127 3.19 -11.97 -0.92
CA VAL A 127 4.39 -12.56 -1.54
C VAL A 127 5.33 -11.46 -2.04
N ALA A 128 4.81 -10.46 -2.74
CA ALA A 128 5.60 -9.36 -3.26
C ALA A 128 6.26 -8.53 -2.15
N TYR A 129 5.52 -8.18 -1.09
CA TYR A 129 6.08 -7.46 0.05
C TYR A 129 7.12 -8.28 0.80
N LYS A 130 6.90 -9.59 1.01
CA LYS A 130 7.90 -10.47 1.63
C LYS A 130 9.19 -10.53 0.81
N ALA A 131 9.09 -10.72 -0.51
CA ALA A 131 10.25 -10.71 -1.39
C ALA A 131 11.02 -9.37 -1.31
N ALA A 132 10.31 -8.25 -1.27
CA ALA A 132 10.93 -6.94 -1.05
C ALA A 132 11.59 -6.83 0.32
N SER A 133 10.95 -7.32 1.39
CA SER A 133 11.46 -7.26 2.76
C SER A 133 12.71 -8.10 2.95
N ASP A 134 12.75 -9.30 2.37
CA ASP A 134 13.90 -10.19 2.45
C ASP A 134 15.15 -9.52 1.84
N ILE A 135 15.02 -8.95 0.63
CA ILE A 135 16.12 -8.20 -0.02
C ILE A 135 16.48 -6.96 0.80
N ALA A 136 15.49 -6.16 1.22
CA ALA A 136 15.74 -4.91 1.93
C ALA A 136 16.44 -5.12 3.30
N SER A 137 16.12 -6.22 3.99
CA SER A 137 16.72 -6.55 5.28
C SER A 137 18.21 -6.89 5.18
N GLN A 138 18.63 -7.44 4.05
CA GLN A 138 20.01 -7.88 3.80
C GLN A 138 20.86 -6.81 3.14
N GLU A 139 20.28 -6.03 2.23
CA GLU A 139 21.05 -5.21 1.27
C GLU A 139 20.86 -3.70 1.46
N LEU A 140 19.85 -3.24 2.22
CA LEU A 140 19.55 -1.82 2.39
C LEU A 140 19.70 -1.38 3.85
N GLN A 141 20.27 -0.20 4.08
CA GLN A 141 20.34 0.40 5.41
C GLN A 141 18.94 0.63 5.98
N THR A 142 18.80 0.52 7.30
CA THR A 142 17.56 0.73 8.08
C THR A 142 16.93 2.10 7.83
N THR A 143 17.75 3.10 7.51
CA THR A 143 17.35 4.47 7.21
C THR A 143 17.13 4.77 5.72
N ASN A 144 17.34 3.79 4.83
CA ASN A 144 17.08 3.96 3.40
C ASN A 144 15.57 4.24 3.15
N PRO A 145 15.22 5.30 2.39
CA PRO A 145 13.82 5.67 2.13
C PRO A 145 12.98 4.56 1.47
N VAL A 146 13.57 3.76 0.58
CA VAL A 146 12.86 2.65 -0.09
C VAL A 146 12.53 1.55 0.91
N ARG A 147 13.48 1.20 1.81
CA ARG A 147 13.25 0.20 2.88
C ARG A 147 12.19 0.68 3.88
N LEU A 148 12.26 1.93 4.31
CA LEU A 148 11.26 2.51 5.21
C LEU A 148 9.88 2.62 4.55
N GLY A 149 9.82 3.06 3.30
CA GLY A 149 8.58 3.14 2.54
C GLY A 149 7.95 1.76 2.33
N LEU A 150 8.77 0.71 2.16
CA LEU A 150 8.30 -0.68 2.15
C LEU A 150 7.66 -1.05 3.49
N ALA A 151 8.35 -0.81 4.61
CA ALA A 151 7.82 -1.13 5.94
C ALA A 151 6.50 -0.39 6.23
N LEU A 152 6.41 0.89 5.83
CA LEU A 152 5.18 1.68 5.93
C LEU A 152 4.02 1.05 5.15
N ASN A 153 4.24 0.71 3.88
CA ASN A 153 3.16 0.17 3.06
C ASN A 153 2.79 -1.26 3.45
N PHE A 154 3.75 -2.05 3.90
CA PHE A 154 3.51 -3.42 4.34
C PHE A 154 2.80 -3.46 5.70
N SER A 155 3.05 -2.51 6.61
CA SER A 155 2.26 -2.40 7.84
C SER A 155 0.80 -2.00 7.53
N VAL A 156 0.58 -1.06 6.62
CA VAL A 156 -0.76 -0.71 6.12
C VAL A 156 -1.46 -1.92 5.51
N PHE A 157 -0.74 -2.77 4.76
CA PHE A 157 -1.30 -4.02 4.24
C PHE A 157 -1.76 -4.98 5.35
N TYR A 158 -0.94 -5.20 6.38
CA TYR A 158 -1.35 -6.02 7.53
C TYR A 158 -2.58 -5.45 8.23
N TYR A 159 -2.67 -4.11 8.34
CA TYR A 159 -3.79 -3.43 8.96
C TYR A 159 -5.07 -3.53 8.11
N GLU A 160 -5.05 -2.95 6.91
CA GLU A 160 -6.24 -2.74 6.08
C GLU A 160 -6.71 -4.01 5.36
N ILE A 161 -5.80 -4.89 4.94
CA ILE A 161 -6.16 -6.05 4.09
C ILE A 161 -6.26 -7.34 4.90
N LEU A 162 -5.28 -7.61 5.75
CA LEU A 162 -5.24 -8.84 6.56
C LEU A 162 -5.95 -8.71 7.91
N ASN A 163 -6.44 -7.51 8.25
CA ASN A 163 -7.10 -7.22 9.53
C ASN A 163 -6.27 -7.73 10.73
N ASN A 164 -4.96 -7.49 10.69
CA ASN A 164 -4.01 -7.91 11.72
C ASN A 164 -3.29 -6.69 12.32
N PRO A 165 -3.97 -5.93 13.18
CA PRO A 165 -3.45 -4.68 13.72
C PRO A 165 -2.20 -4.88 14.58
N HIS A 166 -2.13 -5.98 15.35
CA HIS A 166 -0.93 -6.29 16.15
C HIS A 166 0.31 -6.48 15.27
N ARG A 167 0.20 -7.23 14.17
CA ARG A 167 1.33 -7.43 13.25
C ARG A 167 1.70 -6.14 12.51
N ALA A 168 0.71 -5.34 12.12
CA ALA A 168 0.93 -4.03 11.51
C ALA A 168 1.74 -3.10 12.43
N CYS A 169 1.31 -2.95 13.70
CA CYS A 169 2.00 -2.16 14.70
C CYS A 169 3.41 -2.69 14.99
N GLN A 170 3.58 -4.01 15.12
CA GLN A 170 4.90 -4.61 15.32
C GLN A 170 5.87 -4.24 14.20
N LEU A 171 5.45 -4.42 12.93
CA LEU A 171 6.28 -4.12 11.76
C LEU A 171 6.64 -2.63 11.69
N ALA A 172 5.65 -1.74 11.88
CA ALA A 172 5.87 -0.30 11.84
C ALA A 172 6.78 0.18 12.98
N GLN A 173 6.60 -0.35 14.19
CA GLN A 173 7.39 0.01 15.36
C GLN A 173 8.84 -0.49 15.25
N GLU A 174 9.05 -1.69 14.75
CA GLU A 174 10.39 -2.25 14.50
C GLU A 174 11.16 -1.39 13.49
N ALA A 175 10.54 -1.09 12.34
CA ALA A 175 11.17 -0.25 11.32
C ALA A 175 11.48 1.16 11.83
N TYR A 176 10.57 1.77 12.60
CA TYR A 176 10.79 3.07 13.20
C TYR A 176 11.97 3.07 14.18
N LYS A 177 12.02 2.10 15.11
CA LYS A 177 13.09 1.99 16.10
C LYS A 177 14.46 1.80 15.44
N LEU A 178 14.56 0.86 14.51
CA LEU A 178 15.81 0.59 13.78
C LEU A 178 16.31 1.83 13.02
N ALA A 179 15.40 2.63 12.45
CA ALA A 179 15.80 3.86 11.77
C ALA A 179 16.20 4.99 12.74
N VAL A 180 15.59 5.07 13.92
CA VAL A 180 16.03 6.01 14.97
C VAL A 180 17.45 5.69 15.42
N ASP A 181 17.77 4.42 15.63
CA ASP A 181 19.08 3.96 16.12
C ASP A 181 20.23 4.22 15.13
N ASP A 182 19.91 4.40 13.84
CA ASP A 182 20.87 4.66 12.76
C ASP A 182 20.73 6.06 12.14
N LEU A 183 19.90 6.93 12.71
CA LEU A 183 19.57 8.25 12.13
C LEU A 183 20.78 9.19 12.10
N ASP A 184 21.68 9.05 13.07
CA ASP A 184 22.93 9.80 13.18
C ASP A 184 23.93 9.51 12.05
N LYS A 185 23.80 8.36 11.39
CA LYS A 185 24.66 7.91 10.28
C LYS A 185 24.15 8.37 8.91
N LEU A 186 23.00 9.06 8.85
CA LEU A 186 22.36 9.43 7.59
C LEU A 186 23.09 10.56 6.86
N ARG A 187 23.12 10.48 5.53
CA ARG A 187 23.57 11.58 4.65
C ARG A 187 22.44 12.57 4.39
N ASP A 188 22.79 13.84 4.19
CA ASP A 188 21.84 14.95 4.00
C ASP A 188 20.83 14.73 2.86
N GLU A 189 21.24 14.11 1.75
CA GLU A 189 20.40 13.94 0.55
C GLU A 189 19.12 13.13 0.80
N ASN A 190 19.18 12.13 1.70
CA ASN A 190 18.03 11.27 2.02
C ASN A 190 17.29 11.72 3.29
N TYR A 191 17.80 12.73 4.01
CA TYR A 191 17.30 13.12 5.34
C TYR A 191 15.83 13.52 5.33
N LYS A 192 15.43 14.32 4.35
CA LYS A 192 14.04 14.78 4.24
C LYS A 192 13.07 13.63 3.98
N ASP A 193 13.41 12.73 3.07
CA ASP A 193 12.55 11.60 2.71
C ASP A 193 12.46 10.57 3.84
N THR A 194 13.60 10.23 4.45
CA THR A 194 13.67 9.32 5.61
C THR A 194 12.84 9.86 6.78
N THR A 195 13.03 11.12 7.17
CA THR A 195 12.30 11.72 8.30
C THR A 195 10.80 11.85 8.03
N LEU A 196 10.41 12.16 6.80
CA LEU A 196 8.99 12.18 6.40
C LEU A 196 8.35 10.79 6.55
N ILE A 197 9.01 9.73 6.07
CA ILE A 197 8.46 8.37 6.18
C ILE A 197 8.41 7.90 7.64
N MET A 198 9.42 8.23 8.44
CA MET A 198 9.42 7.95 9.88
C MET A 198 8.26 8.64 10.59
N GLN A 199 7.94 9.88 10.22
CA GLN A 199 6.78 10.58 10.74
C GLN A 199 5.48 9.85 10.37
N LEU A 200 5.32 9.43 9.11
CA LEU A 200 4.14 8.67 8.68
C LEU A 200 3.98 7.33 9.43
N LEU A 201 5.09 6.63 9.70
CA LEU A 201 5.08 5.42 10.53
C LEU A 201 4.57 5.72 11.95
N ARG A 202 5.04 6.82 12.55
CA ARG A 202 4.61 7.26 13.88
C ARG A 202 3.14 7.67 13.91
N ASP A 203 2.67 8.36 12.89
CA ASP A 203 1.27 8.78 12.76
C ASP A 203 0.35 7.55 12.69
N ASN A 204 0.69 6.57 11.85
CA ASN A 204 -0.04 5.31 11.76
C ASN A 204 -0.04 4.55 13.10
N LEU A 205 1.10 4.44 13.78
CA LEU A 205 1.18 3.81 15.10
C LEU A 205 0.30 4.51 16.14
N THR A 206 0.19 5.84 16.07
CA THR A 206 -0.66 6.60 17.00
C THR A 206 -2.13 6.27 16.75
N LEU A 207 -2.55 6.29 15.48
CA LEU A 207 -3.91 5.97 15.07
C LEU A 207 -4.30 4.53 15.43
N TRP A 208 -3.46 3.55 15.11
CA TRP A 208 -3.80 2.14 15.31
C TRP A 208 -3.77 1.74 16.79
N ASN A 209 -2.90 2.33 17.61
CA ASN A 209 -2.92 2.06 19.04
C ASN A 209 -4.16 2.65 19.74
N SER A 210 -4.70 3.78 19.27
CA SER A 210 -5.98 4.27 19.79
C SER A 210 -7.14 3.35 19.41
N ASP A 211 -7.13 2.78 18.20
CA ASP A 211 -8.17 1.86 17.75
C ASP A 211 -8.15 0.55 18.57
N ILE A 212 -6.96 -0.03 18.80
CA ILE A 212 -6.80 -1.26 19.61
C ILE A 212 -7.25 -1.03 21.07
N GLN A 213 -6.92 0.11 21.68
CA GLN A 213 -7.35 0.43 23.04
C GLN A 213 -8.86 0.68 23.13
N GLY A 214 -9.47 1.24 22.07
CA GLY A 214 -10.92 1.40 21.96
C GLY A 214 -11.66 0.08 21.93
N ASP A 215 -11.19 -0.90 21.15
CA ASP A 215 -11.81 -2.22 21.04
C ASP A 215 -11.68 -3.05 22.33
N GLU A 216 -10.53 -3.02 23.01
CA GLU A 216 -10.34 -3.74 24.29
C GLU A 216 -11.24 -3.18 25.43
N THR A 217 -11.59 -1.89 25.39
CA THR A 217 -12.51 -1.28 26.35
C THR A 217 -13.98 -1.53 26.02
N ALA A 218 -14.33 -1.78 24.76
CA ALA A 218 -15.68 -2.14 24.35
C ALA A 218 -16.02 -3.60 24.74
N ASP A 219 -15.06 -4.53 24.65
CA ASP A 219 -15.25 -5.94 25.00
C ASP A 219 -15.29 -6.22 26.53
N THR A 220 -14.96 -5.25 27.38
CA THR A 220 -14.95 -5.40 28.85
C THR A 220 -16.23 -4.92 29.55
N VAL A 221 -17.19 -4.33 28.81
CA VAL A 221 -18.51 -3.98 29.37
C VAL A 221 -19.43 -5.20 29.30
N GLN A 222 -19.28 -6.13 30.26
CA GLN A 222 -20.33 -7.13 30.52
C GLN A 222 -21.64 -6.43 30.92
N PRO A 223 -22.82 -6.92 30.48
CA PRO A 223 -24.08 -6.35 30.90
C PRO A 223 -24.22 -6.59 32.41
N VAL A 224 -24.23 -5.51 33.18
CA VAL A 224 -24.56 -5.55 34.60
C VAL A 224 -25.98 -6.11 34.69
N ALA A 225 -26.09 -7.38 35.10
CA ALA A 225 -27.36 -8.02 35.35
C ALA A 225 -28.12 -7.21 36.41
N ALA A 226 -29.26 -6.66 36.01
CA ALA A 226 -30.19 -6.01 36.91
C ALA A 226 -30.62 -7.00 38.00
N GLN A 227 -30.46 -6.60 39.27
CA GLN A 227 -31.12 -7.19 40.42
C GLN A 227 -32.25 -6.27 40.88
#